data_AF-V4KMX5-F1
#
_entry.id   AF-V4KMX5-F1
#
_cell.length_a   1.000
_cell.length_b   1.000
_cell.length_c   1.000
_cell.angle_alpha   90.00
_cell.angle_beta   90.00
_cell.angle_gamma   90.00
#
_symmetry.space_group_name_H-M   'P 1'
#
loop_
_entity.id
_entity.type
_entity.pdbx_description
1 polymer ?
#
loop_
_entity_poly.entity_id
_entity_poly.type
_entity_poly.pdbx_seq_one_letter_code
_entity_poly.pdbx_strand_id
1 'polypeptide(L)'
;MLEERTRSMASAQARELEKEREKSANLQISLQEERKQNESFKKELQSLRLDKEKTFMEISKVRSELDAKVAETKQLQMKLNGWEQQAIGISIENLKEANKFLEKENNELKLKRSELEASLEASRRSTSSKFSPEGTDALSRHPTSLDKERLASFLGKEDMEKSLQMLEKDLQEARREKDKARQELKRLKQHLLEKETEESEKMDEDSRLIEELRQTNEYQRSRILGLEKALKQAMANQEEIKSSNDHEIRKSKGIIEDLNQKLANCLRTIDSKNVELLNLQTALGQYYAEIEAKEHFERELTVAKEEAMKLVARLKDADERLESSKKEKEEVTSKLLHAEKIAEEWKNRVSKVEEDNAKVRRVLEQSMTRLNRMSMDSDYLVDRRIVIKLLVTYFQRNHSREVLDLMVRMLGFSEEDKQRIGLAQQGAAGKGVVRGVLGLPGRLVGGILGGGGGSPDSHPNIASDNQSFADMWVDFLLKDAEERERREAEDAAIKDKEKTSTQRPTYEQSDSEFSTVPLTSSDSNHKLSRLLT
;
A
#
# COMPACT_ATOMS: atom_id res chain seq x y z
N MET A 1 -33.22 14.57 59.79
CA MET A 1 -33.65 13.85 58.57
C MET A 1 -33.60 14.74 57.32
N LEU A 2 -34.62 15.54 57.00
CA LEU A 2 -34.69 16.27 55.72
C LEU A 2 -33.54 17.28 55.53
N GLU A 3 -33.26 18.12 56.54
CA GLU A 3 -32.15 19.09 56.46
C GLU A 3 -30.77 18.45 56.35
N GLU A 4 -30.53 17.30 56.97
CA GLU A 4 -29.25 16.60 56.85
C GLU A 4 -29.09 16.04 55.43
N ARG A 5 -30.17 15.57 54.80
CA ARG A 5 -30.16 15.12 53.41
C ARG A 5 -29.89 16.29 52.45
N THR A 6 -30.49 17.46 52.65
CA THR A 6 -30.21 18.64 51.80
C THR A 6 -28.80 19.18 52.01
N ARG A 7 -28.30 19.27 53.25
CA ARG A 7 -26.90 19.64 53.56
C ARG A 7 -25.91 18.63 52.96
N SER A 8 -26.20 17.33 53.01
CA SER A 8 -25.36 16.28 52.41
C SER A 8 -25.33 16.38 50.88
N MET A 9 -26.47 16.60 50.22
CA MET A 9 -26.53 16.81 48.77
C MET A 9 -25.75 18.07 48.36
N ALA A 10 -25.94 19.19 49.07
CA ALA A 10 -25.21 20.43 48.80
C ALA A 10 -23.69 20.27 49.01
N SER A 11 -23.25 19.50 50.01
CA SER A 11 -21.84 19.20 50.24
C SER A 11 -21.24 18.30 49.15
N ALA A 12 -22.02 17.34 48.61
CA ALA A 12 -21.60 16.53 47.46
C ALA A 12 -21.46 17.40 46.21
N GLN A 13 -22.47 18.21 45.89
CA GLN A 13 -22.44 19.14 44.75
C GLN A 13 -21.29 20.16 44.84
N ALA A 14 -21.01 20.69 46.05
CA ALA A 14 -19.87 21.60 46.25
C ALA A 14 -18.52 20.92 45.97
N ARG A 15 -18.34 19.65 46.38
CA ARG A 15 -17.12 18.88 46.08
C ARG A 15 -16.99 18.51 44.59
N GLU A 16 -18.11 18.32 43.91
CA GLU A 16 -18.14 18.02 42.48
C GLU A 16 -17.81 19.28 41.65
N LEU A 17 -18.41 20.43 41.99
CA LEU A 17 -18.05 21.73 41.41
C LEU A 17 -16.58 22.10 41.63
N GLU A 18 -16.00 21.77 42.78
CA GLU A 18 -14.58 22.04 43.03
C GLU A 18 -13.66 21.15 42.20
N LYS A 19 -14.02 19.88 41.98
CA LYS A 19 -13.30 19.00 41.03
C LYS A 19 -13.38 19.50 39.59
N GLU A 20 -14.53 20.01 39.14
CA GLU A 20 -14.64 20.58 37.79
C GLU A 20 -13.86 21.91 37.65
N ARG A 21 -13.75 22.71 38.72
CA ARG A 21 -12.85 23.88 38.76
C ARG A 21 -11.39 23.46 38.66
N GLU A 22 -10.96 22.46 39.43
CA GLU A 22 -9.60 21.93 39.42
C GLU A 22 -9.23 21.36 38.03
N LYS A 23 -10.12 20.54 37.44
CA LYS A 23 -9.98 20.07 36.04
C LYS A 23 -9.87 21.22 35.05
N SER A 24 -10.74 22.23 35.16
CA SER A 24 -10.74 23.40 34.27
C SER A 24 -9.44 24.20 34.36
N ALA A 25 -8.95 24.42 35.59
CA ALA A 25 -7.65 25.07 35.82
C ALA A 25 -6.48 24.27 35.23
N ASN A 26 -6.46 22.94 35.42
CA ASN A 26 -5.43 22.07 34.87
C ASN A 26 -5.46 22.04 33.32
N LEU A 27 -6.64 22.02 32.71
CA LEU A 27 -6.81 22.14 31.25
C LEU A 27 -6.36 23.53 30.74
N GLN A 28 -6.61 24.60 31.50
CA GLN A 28 -6.17 25.95 31.15
C GLN A 28 -4.64 26.10 31.23
N ILE A 29 -3.99 25.47 32.22
CA ILE A 29 -2.53 25.43 32.34
C ILE A 29 -1.92 24.66 31.16
N SER A 30 -2.41 23.45 30.88
CA SER A 30 -1.95 22.63 29.74
C SER A 30 -2.13 23.37 28.41
N LEU A 31 -3.27 24.02 28.18
CA LEU A 31 -3.51 24.86 26.99
C LEU A 31 -2.53 26.04 26.89
N GLN A 32 -2.10 26.61 28.02
CA GLN A 32 -1.09 27.68 28.04
C GLN A 32 0.32 27.14 27.76
N GLU A 33 0.64 25.93 28.20
CA GLU A 33 1.91 25.25 27.93
C GLU A 33 2.02 24.83 26.46
N GLU A 34 0.98 24.23 25.89
CA GLU A 34 0.90 23.94 24.45
C GLU A 34 1.04 25.20 23.58
N ARG A 35 0.46 26.34 24.01
CA ARG A 35 0.66 27.62 23.32
C ARG A 35 2.13 28.07 23.36
N LYS A 36 2.81 27.94 24.50
CA LYS A 36 4.26 28.26 24.63
C LYS A 36 5.11 27.33 23.75
N GLN A 37 4.81 26.03 23.73
CA GLN A 37 5.51 25.05 22.89
C GLN A 37 5.32 25.36 21.40
N ASN A 38 4.09 25.63 20.96
CA ASN A 38 3.79 26.03 19.59
C ASN A 38 4.52 27.35 19.20
N GLU A 39 4.58 28.33 20.10
CA GLU A 39 5.41 29.53 19.91
C GLU A 39 6.91 29.23 19.79
N SER A 40 7.46 28.26 20.53
CA SER A 40 8.87 27.86 20.38
C SER A 40 9.11 27.13 19.07
N PHE A 41 8.27 26.16 18.69
CA PHE A 41 8.37 25.47 17.40
C PHE A 41 8.22 26.42 16.22
N LYS A 42 7.37 27.45 16.33
CA LYS A 42 7.25 28.50 15.30
C LYS A 42 8.52 29.34 15.16
N LYS A 43 9.24 29.61 16.25
CA LYS A 43 10.55 30.31 16.23
C LYS A 43 11.64 29.41 15.66
N GLU A 44 11.66 28.14 16.03
CA GLU A 44 12.60 27.13 15.50
C GLU A 44 12.41 26.88 13.99
N LEU A 45 11.17 26.80 13.52
CA LEU A 45 10.85 26.77 12.08
C LEU A 45 11.31 28.04 11.34
N GLN A 46 11.32 29.20 12.00
CA GLN A 46 11.86 30.43 11.40
C GLN A 46 13.39 30.42 11.34
N SER A 47 14.10 29.98 12.38
CA SER A 47 15.57 29.84 12.32
C SER A 47 16.00 28.79 11.29
N LEU A 48 15.37 27.60 11.29
CA LEU A 48 15.66 26.55 10.30
C LEU A 48 15.38 27.00 8.85
N ARG A 49 14.39 27.89 8.64
CA ARG A 49 14.14 28.50 7.33
C ARG A 49 15.25 29.46 6.91
N LEU A 50 15.75 30.29 7.83
CA LEU A 50 16.87 31.21 7.59
C LEU A 50 18.19 30.45 7.35
N ASP A 51 18.46 29.40 8.12
CA ASP A 51 19.64 28.54 7.92
C ASP A 51 19.58 27.78 6.59
N LYS A 52 18.39 27.34 6.16
CA LYS A 52 18.17 26.77 4.81
C LYS A 52 18.42 27.78 3.70
N GLU A 53 18.02 29.04 3.89
CA GLU A 53 18.24 30.12 2.91
C GLU A 53 19.73 30.52 2.84
N LYS A 54 20.39 30.62 4.00
CA LYS A 54 21.84 30.84 4.12
C LYS A 54 22.65 29.74 3.44
N THR A 55 22.37 28.47 3.75
CA THR A 55 23.06 27.33 3.12
C THR A 55 22.79 27.24 1.62
N PHE A 56 21.60 27.65 1.15
CA PHE A 56 21.32 27.77 -0.29
C PHE A 56 22.18 28.86 -0.96
N MET A 57 22.40 30.02 -0.31
CA MET A 57 23.33 31.05 -0.80
C MET A 57 24.79 30.58 -0.81
N GLU A 58 25.22 29.82 0.20
CA GLU A 58 26.56 29.24 0.25
C GLU A 58 26.75 28.20 -0.88
N ILE A 59 25.75 27.34 -1.13
CA ILE A 59 25.76 26.37 -2.23
C ILE A 59 25.76 27.06 -3.61
N SER A 60 25.01 28.15 -3.79
CA SER A 60 24.99 28.87 -5.09
C SER A 60 26.31 29.61 -5.35
N LYS A 61 26.96 30.15 -4.30
CA LYS A 61 28.32 30.71 -4.38
C LYS A 61 29.36 29.65 -4.74
N VAL A 62 29.34 28.48 -4.08
CA VAL A 62 30.27 27.37 -4.40
C VAL A 62 30.06 26.85 -5.83
N ARG A 63 28.81 26.82 -6.32
CA ARG A 63 28.52 26.49 -7.73
C ARG A 63 29.13 27.50 -8.70
N SER A 64 28.98 28.81 -8.47
CA SER A 64 29.54 29.82 -9.38
C SER A 64 31.08 29.84 -9.36
N GLU A 65 31.71 29.54 -8.21
CA GLU A 65 33.16 29.34 -8.10
C GLU A 65 33.63 28.08 -8.85
N LEU A 66 32.87 26.98 -8.78
CA LEU A 66 33.14 25.76 -9.53
C LEU A 66 33.00 25.99 -11.04
N ASP A 67 31.93 26.65 -11.50
CA ASP A 67 31.71 26.95 -12.92
C ASP A 67 32.81 27.85 -13.48
N ALA A 68 33.26 28.85 -12.70
CA ALA A 68 34.40 29.70 -13.05
C ALA A 68 35.71 28.89 -13.16
N LYS A 69 35.96 27.95 -12.23
CA LYS A 69 37.14 27.08 -12.30
C LYS A 69 37.08 26.07 -13.46
N VAL A 70 35.89 25.55 -13.80
CA VAL A 70 35.70 24.72 -15.00
C VAL A 70 35.97 25.52 -16.28
N ALA A 71 35.57 26.80 -16.34
CA ALA A 71 35.88 27.68 -17.46
C ALA A 71 37.39 27.98 -17.57
N GLU A 72 38.06 28.25 -16.45
CA GLU A 72 39.52 28.44 -16.38
C GLU A 72 40.27 27.19 -16.84
N THR A 73 39.89 26.00 -16.35
CA THR A 73 40.47 24.72 -16.77
C THR A 73 40.32 24.49 -18.28
N LYS A 74 39.14 24.76 -18.85
CA LYS A 74 38.92 24.68 -20.31
C LYS A 74 39.80 25.65 -21.09
N GLN A 75 39.98 26.89 -20.60
CA GLN A 75 40.86 27.87 -21.25
C GLN A 75 42.34 27.44 -21.18
N LEU A 76 42.79 26.89 -20.06
CA LEU A 76 44.15 26.36 -19.91
C LEU A 76 44.40 25.15 -20.81
N GLN A 77 43.43 24.24 -20.91
CA GLN A 77 43.49 23.09 -21.82
C GLN A 77 43.54 23.53 -23.30
N MET A 78 42.77 24.55 -23.68
CA MET A 78 42.83 25.12 -25.03
C MET A 78 44.19 25.77 -25.33
N LYS A 79 44.80 26.46 -24.35
CA LYS A 79 46.16 27.01 -24.47
C LYS A 79 47.21 25.91 -24.61
N LEU A 80 47.13 24.85 -23.80
CA LEU A 80 48.04 23.70 -23.86
C LEU A 80 47.99 23.02 -25.23
N ASN A 81 46.79 22.66 -25.71
CA ASN A 81 46.62 22.05 -27.03
C ASN A 81 47.17 22.95 -28.15
N GLY A 82 47.03 24.28 -28.03
CA GLY A 82 47.61 25.23 -28.98
C GLY A 82 49.14 25.24 -28.96
N TRP A 83 49.76 25.16 -27.78
CA TRP A 83 51.22 25.06 -27.62
C TRP A 83 51.76 23.73 -28.15
N GLU A 84 51.07 22.62 -27.89
CA GLU A 84 51.40 21.30 -28.43
C GLU A 84 51.33 21.29 -29.97
N GLN A 85 50.25 21.82 -30.55
CA GLN A 85 50.13 21.95 -32.01
C GLN A 85 51.22 22.85 -32.62
N GLN A 86 51.61 23.93 -31.95
CA GLN A 86 52.70 24.80 -32.39
C GLN A 86 54.06 24.09 -32.32
N ALA A 87 54.35 23.36 -31.24
CA ALA A 87 55.58 22.58 -31.06
C ALA A 87 55.70 21.42 -32.07
N ILE A 88 54.58 20.74 -32.34
CA ILE A 88 54.47 19.73 -33.39
C ILE A 88 54.71 20.37 -34.76
N GLY A 89 54.10 21.52 -35.06
CA GLY A 89 54.29 22.26 -36.31
C GLY A 89 55.75 22.66 -36.56
N ILE A 90 56.43 23.21 -35.55
CA ILE A 90 57.85 23.55 -35.61
C ILE A 90 58.70 22.29 -35.84
N SER A 91 58.40 21.20 -35.14
CA SER A 91 59.12 19.93 -35.30
C SER A 91 58.95 19.34 -36.70
N ILE A 92 57.75 19.44 -37.29
CA ILE A 92 57.46 18.99 -38.65
C ILE A 92 58.20 19.84 -39.69
N GLU A 93 58.21 21.17 -39.56
CA GLU A 93 58.91 22.02 -40.55
C GLU A 93 60.44 21.84 -40.44
N ASN A 94 60.99 21.67 -39.23
CA ASN A 94 62.39 21.30 -39.02
C ASN A 94 62.75 19.95 -39.67
N LEU A 95 61.92 18.91 -39.49
CA LEU A 95 62.12 17.61 -40.14
C LEU A 95 62.01 17.69 -41.67
N LYS A 96 61.09 18.52 -42.18
CA LYS A 96 60.89 18.79 -43.60
C LYS A 96 62.06 19.57 -44.22
N GLU A 97 62.68 20.47 -43.47
CA GLU A 97 63.91 21.16 -43.90
C GLU A 97 65.14 20.23 -43.86
N ALA A 98 65.26 19.38 -42.83
CA ALA A 98 66.27 18.31 -42.81
C ALA A 98 66.10 17.32 -43.98
N ASN A 99 64.86 16.95 -44.34
CA ASN A 99 64.59 16.13 -45.53
C ASN A 99 65.03 16.83 -46.82
N LYS A 100 64.71 18.13 -47.02
CA LYS A 100 65.21 18.89 -48.18
C LYS A 100 66.74 18.94 -48.24
N PHE A 101 67.43 18.95 -47.09
CA PHE A 101 68.89 18.90 -47.04
C PHE A 101 69.40 17.51 -47.47
N LEU A 102 68.85 16.43 -46.88
CA LEU A 102 69.20 15.05 -47.22
C LEU A 102 68.87 14.70 -48.68
N GLU A 103 67.78 15.23 -49.26
CA GLU A 103 67.46 15.09 -50.68
C GLU A 103 68.51 15.76 -51.58
N LYS A 104 68.97 16.97 -51.23
CA LYS A 104 70.06 17.66 -51.95
C LYS A 104 71.36 16.86 -51.87
N GLU A 105 71.76 16.44 -50.67
CA GLU A 105 72.98 15.66 -50.44
C GLU A 105 72.92 14.31 -51.19
N ASN A 106 71.79 13.60 -51.15
CA ASN A 106 71.59 12.34 -51.88
C ASN A 106 71.67 12.54 -53.41
N ASN A 107 71.15 13.66 -53.94
CA ASN A 107 71.29 14.00 -55.35
C ASN A 107 72.74 14.39 -55.73
N GLU A 108 73.46 15.11 -54.87
CA GLU A 108 74.88 15.43 -55.05
C GLU A 108 75.76 14.17 -54.99
N LEU A 109 75.48 13.24 -54.06
CA LEU A 109 76.14 11.94 -53.96
C LEU A 109 75.86 11.05 -55.18
N LYS A 110 74.64 11.06 -55.73
CA LYS A 110 74.33 10.39 -57.00
C LYS A 110 75.12 10.99 -58.17
N LEU A 111 75.28 12.30 -58.21
CA LEU A 111 76.04 12.99 -59.27
C LEU A 111 77.54 12.67 -59.16
N LYS A 112 78.13 12.78 -57.96
CA LYS A 112 79.50 12.35 -57.67
C LYS A 112 79.72 10.86 -57.96
N ARG A 113 78.75 9.99 -57.65
CA ARG A 113 78.82 8.57 -58.01
C ARG A 113 78.85 8.39 -59.53
N SER A 114 78.00 9.10 -60.27
CA SER A 114 77.93 9.04 -61.74
C SER A 114 79.22 9.55 -62.39
N GLU A 115 79.83 10.60 -61.82
CA GLU A 115 81.12 11.15 -62.24
C GLU A 115 82.29 10.19 -61.96
N LEU A 116 82.31 9.53 -60.79
CA LEU A 116 83.28 8.49 -60.45
C LEU A 116 83.08 7.22 -61.30
N GLU A 117 81.85 6.84 -61.61
CA GLU A 117 81.49 5.69 -62.45
C GLU A 117 81.92 5.94 -63.92
N ALA A 118 81.72 7.17 -64.42
CA ALA A 118 82.28 7.62 -65.70
C ALA A 118 83.81 7.71 -65.70
N SER A 119 84.42 8.17 -64.60
CA SER A 119 85.88 8.24 -64.44
C SER A 119 86.53 6.86 -64.36
N LEU A 120 85.87 5.90 -63.71
CA LEU A 120 86.28 4.49 -63.70
C LEU A 120 86.19 3.89 -65.10
N GLU A 121 85.12 4.13 -65.86
CA GLU A 121 85.03 3.68 -67.25
C GLU A 121 86.06 4.37 -68.17
N ALA A 122 86.37 5.64 -67.95
CA ALA A 122 87.45 6.33 -68.66
C ALA A 122 88.83 5.75 -68.31
N SER A 123 89.09 5.44 -67.03
CA SER A 123 90.30 4.77 -66.57
C SER A 123 90.43 3.34 -67.13
N ARG A 124 89.32 2.59 -67.16
CA ARG A 124 89.22 1.24 -67.74
C ARG A 124 89.47 1.22 -69.26
N ARG A 125 89.15 2.31 -69.95
CA ARG A 125 89.51 2.53 -71.37
C ARG A 125 90.98 2.96 -71.53
N SER A 126 91.51 3.71 -70.57
CA SER A 126 92.88 4.27 -70.61
C SER A 126 93.96 3.24 -70.22
N THR A 127 93.63 2.27 -69.37
CA THR A 127 94.55 1.22 -68.86
C THR A 127 94.86 0.10 -69.87
N SER A 128 94.53 0.29 -71.16
CA SER A 128 94.75 -0.69 -72.23
C SER A 128 95.94 -0.35 -73.16
N SER A 129 96.95 0.42 -72.73
CA SER A 129 98.18 0.62 -73.52
C SER A 129 99.44 1.04 -72.72
N LYS A 130 100.33 0.05 -72.47
CA LYS A 130 101.82 0.15 -72.30
C LYS A 130 102.34 0.83 -71.01
N PHE A 131 103.13 0.14 -70.16
CA PHE A 131 104.60 -0.14 -70.24
C PHE A 131 105.46 1.15 -70.31
N SER A 132 106.49 1.42 -69.49
CA SER A 132 107.01 0.85 -68.22
C SER A 132 108.03 1.83 -67.57
N PRO A 133 108.45 1.69 -66.28
CA PRO A 133 109.36 2.63 -65.61
C PRO A 133 110.74 2.08 -65.21
N GLU A 134 111.82 2.83 -65.47
CA GLU A 134 113.19 2.70 -64.90
C GLU A 134 114.02 3.95 -65.30
N GLY A 135 114.98 4.52 -64.55
CA GLY A 135 115.39 4.33 -63.16
C GLY A 135 116.53 5.31 -62.74
N THR A 136 116.71 5.51 -61.43
CA THR A 136 117.97 5.85 -60.68
C THR A 136 118.86 7.10 -60.98
N ASP A 137 118.93 7.97 -59.94
CA ASP A 137 120.15 8.38 -59.17
C ASP A 137 120.99 9.68 -59.41
N ALA A 138 121.67 10.06 -58.31
CA ALA A 138 122.96 10.77 -58.15
C ALA A 138 123.16 12.30 -58.40
N LEU A 139 122.91 13.09 -57.33
CA LEU A 139 123.87 13.95 -56.56
C LEU A 139 124.81 15.04 -57.19
N SER A 140 125.17 15.99 -56.30
CA SER A 140 126.23 17.04 -56.37
C SER A 140 125.88 18.32 -57.17
N ARG A 141 125.83 19.58 -56.68
CA ARG A 141 126.39 20.39 -55.55
C ARG A 141 127.35 21.49 -56.09
N HIS A 142 127.37 22.64 -55.41
CA HIS A 142 127.76 23.96 -55.97
C HIS A 142 129.26 24.18 -56.30
N PRO A 143 129.57 25.16 -57.18
CA PRO A 143 130.92 25.46 -57.66
C PRO A 143 131.66 26.54 -56.83
N THR A 144 132.92 26.81 -57.20
CA THR A 144 133.57 28.14 -57.37
C THR A 144 135.04 28.11 -56.93
N SER A 145 135.96 28.12 -57.90
CA SER A 145 137.30 28.71 -57.73
C SER A 145 137.88 28.96 -59.13
N LEU A 146 138.22 30.22 -59.41
CA LEU A 146 138.99 30.62 -60.59
C LEU A 146 139.86 31.80 -60.16
N ASP A 147 141.16 31.58 -60.16
CA ASP A 147 142.21 32.51 -59.78
C ASP A 147 143.48 32.11 -60.56
N LYS A 148 144.47 33.02 -60.66
CA LYS A 148 145.69 32.94 -61.49
C LYS A 148 145.48 33.10 -63.01
N GLU A 149 146.41 33.67 -63.80
CA GLU A 149 147.77 34.17 -63.51
C GLU A 149 148.28 35.19 -64.59
N ARG A 150 149.28 36.02 -64.23
CA ARG A 150 150.36 36.58 -65.12
C ARG A 150 149.98 37.65 -66.19
N LEU A 151 150.90 38.49 -66.72
CA LEU A 151 152.34 38.77 -66.48
C LEU A 151 152.74 40.16 -67.03
N ALA A 152 153.71 40.86 -66.41
CA ALA A 152 154.66 41.85 -67.01
C ALA A 152 154.08 43.13 -67.70
N SER A 153 154.76 44.29 -67.75
CA SER A 153 156.05 44.77 -67.21
C SER A 153 156.17 46.29 -67.40
N PHE A 154 156.74 47.04 -66.42
CA PHE A 154 157.46 48.36 -66.53
C PHE A 154 156.77 49.51 -67.36
N LEU A 155 156.71 50.78 -66.95
CA LEU A 155 157.66 51.55 -66.11
C LEU A 155 157.06 52.93 -65.68
N GLY A 156 157.27 53.34 -64.42
CA GLY A 156 157.56 54.75 -64.11
C GLY A 156 156.44 55.67 -63.62
N LYS A 157 156.35 55.85 -62.29
CA LYS A 157 155.61 56.88 -61.52
C LYS A 157 154.10 56.99 -61.74
N GLU A 158 153.64 57.19 -62.95
CA GLU A 158 152.23 57.47 -63.27
C GLU A 158 151.32 56.30 -62.82
N ASP A 159 151.81 55.06 -62.88
CA ASP A 159 151.08 53.88 -62.39
C ASP A 159 151.06 53.77 -60.86
N MET A 160 152.03 54.38 -60.16
CA MET A 160 152.02 54.52 -58.71
C MET A 160 150.97 55.56 -58.29
N GLU A 161 150.81 56.62 -59.08
CA GLU A 161 149.80 57.66 -58.88
C GLU A 161 148.40 57.15 -59.25
N LYS A 162 148.24 56.38 -60.33
CA LYS A 162 147.02 55.62 -60.63
C LYS A 162 146.69 54.60 -59.53
N SER A 163 147.70 53.92 -58.98
CA SER A 163 147.50 52.98 -57.86
C SER A 163 147.09 53.67 -56.57
N LEU A 164 147.60 54.88 -56.30
CA LEU A 164 147.16 55.71 -55.17
C LEU A 164 145.75 56.27 -55.39
N GLN A 165 145.40 56.70 -56.60
CA GLN A 165 144.06 57.15 -56.95
C GLN A 165 143.05 55.99 -56.91
N MET A 166 143.43 54.79 -57.34
CA MET A 166 142.63 53.57 -57.16
C MET A 166 142.49 53.24 -55.68
N LEU A 167 143.58 53.17 -54.91
CA LEU A 167 143.51 52.90 -53.47
C LEU A 167 142.66 53.95 -52.73
N GLU A 168 142.74 55.24 -53.09
CA GLU A 168 141.88 56.26 -52.50
C GLU A 168 140.42 56.12 -52.95
N LYS A 169 140.15 55.77 -54.22
CA LYS A 169 138.81 55.43 -54.70
C LYS A 169 138.24 54.25 -53.92
N ASP A 170 138.99 53.17 -53.79
CA ASP A 170 138.60 51.95 -53.07
C ASP A 170 138.41 52.23 -51.57
N LEU A 171 139.22 53.10 -50.97
CA LEU A 171 139.06 53.55 -49.59
C LEU A 171 137.83 54.47 -49.44
N GLN A 172 137.48 55.29 -50.45
CA GLN A 172 136.20 56.00 -50.49
C GLN A 172 135.00 55.06 -50.72
N GLU A 173 135.15 54.03 -51.56
CA GLU A 173 134.15 52.98 -51.82
C GLU A 173 133.86 52.22 -50.53
N ALA A 174 134.89 51.68 -49.87
CA ALA A 174 134.80 51.04 -48.57
C ALA A 174 134.27 51.98 -47.46
N ARG A 175 134.55 53.29 -47.51
CA ARG A 175 133.90 54.28 -46.62
C ARG A 175 132.40 54.36 -46.90
N ARG A 176 131.98 54.48 -48.17
CA ARG A 176 130.57 54.51 -48.58
C ARG A 176 129.86 53.22 -48.21
N GLU A 177 130.47 52.05 -48.41
CA GLU A 177 129.91 50.75 -48.02
C GLU A 177 129.79 50.60 -46.52
N LYS A 178 130.83 50.93 -45.74
CA LYS A 178 130.78 50.96 -44.29
C LYS A 178 129.70 51.92 -43.77
N ASP A 179 129.49 53.07 -44.42
CA ASP A 179 128.44 54.02 -44.03
C ASP A 179 127.02 53.62 -44.53
N LYS A 180 126.88 52.88 -45.64
CA LYS A 180 125.64 52.14 -46.02
C LYS A 180 125.32 51.08 -44.97
N ALA A 181 126.27 50.21 -44.65
CA ALA A 181 126.12 49.15 -43.65
C ALA A 181 125.78 49.72 -42.26
N ARG A 182 126.26 50.93 -41.92
CA ARG A 182 125.84 51.67 -40.71
C ARG A 182 124.40 52.21 -40.80
N GLN A 183 123.93 52.62 -41.98
CA GLN A 183 122.53 53.02 -42.19
C GLN A 183 121.60 51.80 -42.14
N GLU A 184 121.99 50.69 -42.76
CA GLU A 184 121.29 49.40 -42.70
C GLU A 184 121.24 48.84 -41.27
N LEU A 185 122.36 48.84 -40.55
CA LEU A 185 122.42 48.43 -39.14
C LEU A 185 121.62 49.37 -38.22
N LYS A 186 121.53 50.67 -38.53
CA LYS A 186 120.59 51.58 -37.85
C LYS A 186 119.14 51.22 -38.14
N ARG A 187 118.78 51.01 -39.42
CA ARG A 187 117.41 50.61 -39.82
C ARG A 187 117.00 49.27 -39.21
N LEU A 188 117.91 48.30 -39.16
CA LEU A 188 117.64 46.97 -38.62
C LEU A 188 117.56 46.99 -37.09
N LYS A 189 118.35 47.83 -36.40
CA LYS A 189 118.14 48.11 -34.97
C LYS A 189 116.82 48.83 -34.69
N GLN A 190 116.45 49.80 -35.51
CA GLN A 190 115.19 50.52 -35.40
C GLN A 190 113.99 49.56 -35.58
N HIS A 191 114.01 48.73 -36.63
CA HIS A 191 112.98 47.71 -36.86
C HIS A 191 112.94 46.62 -35.76
N LEU A 192 114.09 46.25 -35.18
CA LEU A 192 114.10 45.34 -34.03
C LEU A 192 113.46 45.97 -32.80
N LEU A 193 113.76 47.25 -32.52
CA LEU A 193 113.14 48.00 -31.42
C LEU A 193 111.65 48.22 -31.65
N GLU A 194 111.24 48.57 -32.87
CA GLU A 194 109.83 48.70 -33.28
C GLU A 194 109.07 47.38 -33.09
N LYS A 195 109.67 46.24 -33.51
CA LYS A 195 109.09 44.91 -33.25
C LYS A 195 109.04 44.59 -31.75
N GLU A 196 110.08 44.92 -30.99
CA GLU A 196 110.12 44.70 -29.53
C GLU A 196 109.03 45.51 -28.81
N THR A 197 108.77 46.76 -29.24
CA THR A 197 107.64 47.55 -28.73
C THR A 197 106.29 47.00 -29.17
N GLU A 198 106.11 46.61 -30.44
CA GLU A 198 104.87 45.98 -30.92
C GLU A 198 104.56 44.65 -30.20
N GLU A 199 105.59 43.87 -29.87
CA GLU A 199 105.47 42.59 -29.18
C GLU A 199 105.20 42.81 -27.68
N SER A 200 105.75 43.86 -27.08
CA SER A 200 105.40 44.31 -25.73
C SER A 200 103.96 44.84 -25.64
N GLU A 201 103.52 45.67 -26.59
CA GLU A 201 102.15 46.19 -26.63
C GLU A 201 101.13 45.06 -26.78
N LYS A 202 101.40 44.06 -27.62
CA LYS A 202 100.57 42.85 -27.75
C LYS A 202 100.56 42.01 -26.48
N MET A 203 101.69 41.86 -25.77
CA MET A 203 101.71 41.18 -24.47
C MET A 203 100.91 41.92 -23.40
N ASP A 204 100.88 43.26 -23.41
CA ASP A 204 100.04 44.06 -22.52
C ASP A 204 98.54 43.96 -22.89
N GLU A 205 98.20 43.93 -24.18
CA GLU A 205 96.83 43.72 -24.67
C GLU A 205 96.31 42.31 -24.31
N ASP A 206 97.09 41.26 -24.58
CA ASP A 206 96.77 39.88 -24.20
C ASP A 206 96.65 39.75 -22.67
N SER A 207 97.52 40.41 -21.89
CA SER A 207 97.45 40.41 -20.43
C SER A 207 96.16 41.05 -19.90
N ARG A 208 95.69 42.15 -20.52
CA ARG A 208 94.38 42.76 -20.20
C ARG A 208 93.23 41.82 -20.57
N LEU A 209 93.25 41.25 -21.78
CA LEU A 209 92.21 40.34 -22.24
C LEU A 209 92.10 39.09 -21.35
N ILE A 210 93.23 38.52 -20.93
CA ILE A 210 93.27 37.39 -19.98
C ILE A 210 92.66 37.77 -18.63
N GLU A 211 92.89 38.99 -18.14
CA GLU A 211 92.35 39.45 -16.86
C GLU A 211 90.86 39.77 -16.93
N GLU A 212 90.37 40.38 -18.03
CA GLU A 212 88.94 40.52 -18.31
C GLU A 212 88.23 39.16 -18.41
N LEU A 213 88.87 38.17 -19.04
CA LEU A 213 88.37 36.79 -19.11
C LEU A 213 88.35 36.11 -17.73
N ARG A 214 89.30 36.40 -16.84
CA ARG A 214 89.25 35.92 -15.43
C ARG A 214 88.10 36.55 -14.66
N GLN A 215 87.98 37.88 -14.69
CA GLN A 215 86.94 38.62 -13.96
C GLN A 215 85.53 38.23 -14.43
N THR A 216 85.33 38.07 -15.74
CA THR A 216 84.05 37.57 -16.28
C THR A 216 83.80 36.11 -15.90
N ASN A 217 84.81 35.23 -15.87
CA ASN A 217 84.66 33.86 -15.40
C ASN A 217 84.32 33.78 -13.91
N GLU A 218 84.92 34.61 -13.05
CA GLU A 218 84.66 34.65 -11.62
C GLU A 218 83.29 35.26 -11.28
N TYR A 219 82.87 36.29 -12.03
CA TYR A 219 81.49 36.79 -11.99
C TYR A 219 80.49 35.70 -12.40
N GLN A 220 80.76 34.94 -13.47
CA GLN A 220 79.92 33.82 -13.90
C GLN A 220 79.85 32.72 -12.83
N ARG A 221 80.99 32.30 -12.23
CA ARG A 221 81.02 31.34 -11.11
C ARG A 221 80.19 31.82 -9.93
N SER A 222 80.32 33.10 -9.55
CA SER A 222 79.57 33.70 -8.45
C SER A 222 78.07 33.71 -8.73
N ARG A 223 77.66 34.01 -9.97
CA ARG A 223 76.26 33.96 -10.41
C ARG A 223 75.71 32.53 -10.45
N ILE A 224 76.49 31.55 -10.91
CA ILE A 224 76.14 30.12 -10.89
C ILE A 224 75.94 29.64 -9.44
N LEU A 225 76.89 29.95 -8.54
CA LEU A 225 76.80 29.61 -7.12
C LEU A 225 75.56 30.24 -6.44
N GLY A 226 75.20 31.46 -6.81
CA GLY A 226 73.97 32.12 -6.36
C GLY A 226 72.71 31.39 -6.84
N LEU A 227 72.64 31.03 -8.13
CA LEU A 227 71.53 30.28 -8.72
C LEU A 227 71.42 28.86 -8.14
N GLU A 228 72.54 28.17 -7.90
CA GLU A 228 72.55 26.87 -7.22
C GLU A 228 71.99 26.94 -5.80
N LYS A 229 72.36 27.96 -5.02
CA LYS A 229 71.84 28.17 -3.65
C LYS A 229 70.34 28.45 -3.69
N ALA A 230 69.89 29.31 -4.60
CA ALA A 230 68.47 29.60 -4.79
C ALA A 230 67.68 28.35 -5.23
N LEU A 231 68.23 27.52 -6.12
CA LEU A 231 67.63 26.26 -6.56
C LEU A 231 67.55 25.24 -5.42
N LYS A 232 68.62 25.08 -4.63
CA LYS A 232 68.65 24.20 -3.45
C LYS A 232 67.61 24.64 -2.40
N GLN A 233 67.45 25.95 -2.18
CA GLN A 233 66.41 26.49 -1.30
C GLN A 233 65.00 26.29 -1.87
N ALA A 234 64.80 26.53 -3.16
CA ALA A 234 63.50 26.29 -3.81
C ALA A 234 63.08 24.81 -3.74
N MET A 235 64.03 23.88 -3.92
CA MET A 235 63.78 22.44 -3.73
C MET A 235 63.40 22.10 -2.28
N ALA A 236 64.10 22.66 -1.28
CA ALA A 236 63.78 22.44 0.13
C ALA A 236 62.37 22.95 0.48
N ASN A 237 62.05 24.20 0.11
CA ASN A 237 60.73 24.79 0.30
C ASN A 237 59.62 23.96 -0.41
N GLN A 238 59.91 23.47 -1.62
CA GLN A 238 58.96 22.65 -2.37
C GLN A 238 58.69 21.29 -1.69
N GLU A 239 59.69 20.69 -1.05
CA GLU A 239 59.53 19.43 -0.30
C GLU A 239 58.80 19.66 1.03
N GLU A 240 59.07 20.77 1.72
CA GLU A 240 58.31 21.19 2.91
C GLU A 240 56.81 21.37 2.57
N ILE A 241 56.50 22.09 1.48
CA ILE A 241 55.13 22.28 0.99
C ILE A 241 54.45 20.94 0.66
N LYS A 242 55.14 20.00 0.00
CA LYS A 242 54.60 18.64 -0.23
C LYS A 242 54.29 17.94 1.09
N SER A 243 55.25 17.90 2.02
CA SER A 243 55.11 17.16 3.28
C SER A 243 53.97 17.71 4.16
N SER A 244 53.75 19.03 4.11
CA SER A 244 52.63 19.72 4.76
C SER A 244 51.30 19.36 4.09
N ASN A 245 51.22 19.42 2.76
CA ASN A 245 50.04 19.00 1.99
C ASN A 245 49.71 17.51 2.23
N ASP A 246 50.70 16.62 2.25
CA ASP A 246 50.52 15.20 2.56
C ASP A 246 50.09 14.96 4.01
N HIS A 247 50.44 15.86 4.95
CA HIS A 247 49.90 15.83 6.31
C HIS A 247 48.42 16.26 6.33
N GLU A 248 48.05 17.34 5.65
CA GLU A 248 46.67 17.82 5.58
C GLU A 248 45.75 16.87 4.79
N ILE A 249 46.24 16.22 3.74
CA ILE A 249 45.56 15.14 3.00
C ILE A 249 45.32 13.93 3.91
N ARG A 250 46.28 13.54 4.78
CA ARG A 250 46.07 12.47 5.76
C ARG A 250 45.06 12.87 6.84
N LYS A 251 45.13 14.09 7.34
CA LYS A 251 44.21 14.64 8.35
C LYS A 251 42.78 14.71 7.83
N SER A 252 42.57 15.21 6.61
CA SER A 252 41.27 15.28 5.97
C SER A 252 40.70 13.90 5.63
N LYS A 253 41.52 12.94 5.18
CA LYS A 253 41.11 11.52 5.04
C LYS A 253 40.61 10.92 6.36
N GLY A 254 41.36 11.08 7.46
CA GLY A 254 40.92 10.62 8.78
C GLY A 254 39.59 11.24 9.23
N ILE A 255 39.38 12.53 8.98
CA ILE A 255 38.09 13.20 9.26
C ILE A 255 36.96 12.63 8.38
N ILE A 256 37.21 12.32 7.11
CA ILE A 256 36.25 11.69 6.20
C ILE A 256 35.91 10.26 6.67
N GLU A 257 36.90 9.49 7.12
CA GLU A 257 36.73 8.14 7.66
C GLU A 257 35.91 8.15 8.97
N ASP A 258 36.21 9.08 9.88
CA ASP A 258 35.40 9.34 11.10
C ASP A 258 33.95 9.71 10.78
N LEU A 259 33.72 10.58 9.79
CA LEU A 259 32.39 11.00 9.37
C LEU A 259 31.62 9.86 8.69
N ASN A 260 32.28 9.07 7.85
CA ASN A 260 31.70 7.87 7.24
C ASN A 260 31.34 6.82 8.29
N GLN A 261 32.18 6.63 9.32
CA GLN A 261 31.88 5.71 10.42
C GLN A 261 30.70 6.18 11.29
N LYS A 262 30.59 7.50 11.53
CA LYS A 262 29.42 8.11 12.19
C LYS A 262 28.16 7.94 11.33
N LEU A 263 28.23 8.22 10.02
CA LEU A 263 27.11 8.04 9.09
C LEU A 263 26.63 6.58 9.04
N ALA A 264 27.54 5.60 8.97
CA ALA A 264 27.22 4.18 9.00
C ALA A 264 26.55 3.76 10.33
N ASN A 265 26.95 4.35 11.46
CA ASN A 265 26.31 4.09 12.74
C ASN A 265 24.91 4.72 12.83
N CYS A 266 24.72 5.94 12.28
CA CYS A 266 23.41 6.57 12.17
C CYS A 266 22.45 5.76 11.27
N LEU A 267 22.93 5.27 10.12
CA LEU A 267 22.15 4.43 9.21
C LEU A 267 21.71 3.13 9.91
N ARG A 268 22.62 2.39 10.55
CA ARG A 268 22.27 1.19 11.36
C ARG A 268 21.24 1.48 12.46
N THR A 269 21.30 2.67 13.06
CA THR A 269 20.34 3.09 14.09
C THR A 269 18.97 3.36 13.47
N ILE A 270 18.91 4.02 12.31
CA ILE A 270 17.68 4.23 11.53
C ILE A 270 17.09 2.90 11.09
N ASP A 271 17.89 1.96 10.57
CA ASP A 271 17.44 0.62 10.16
C ASP A 271 16.84 -0.16 11.34
N SER A 272 17.47 -0.10 12.53
CA SER A 272 16.92 -0.67 13.76
C SER A 272 15.56 -0.05 14.11
N LYS A 273 15.40 1.28 13.99
CA LYS A 273 14.13 1.96 14.25
C LYS A 273 13.07 1.68 13.19
N ASN A 274 13.45 1.45 11.93
CA ASN A 274 12.52 1.02 10.89
C ASN A 274 11.98 -0.39 11.18
N VAL A 275 12.81 -1.30 11.70
CA VAL A 275 12.36 -2.64 12.15
C VAL A 275 11.46 -2.55 13.39
N GLU A 276 11.81 -1.71 14.38
CA GLU A 276 10.93 -1.46 15.53
C GLU A 276 9.56 -0.90 15.12
N LEU A 277 9.52 0.07 14.20
CA LEU A 277 8.28 0.64 13.67
C LEU A 277 7.45 -0.38 12.89
N LEU A 278 8.08 -1.21 12.05
CA LEU A 278 7.39 -2.28 11.32
C LEU A 278 6.78 -3.34 12.26
N ASN A 279 7.50 -3.70 13.33
CA ASN A 279 7.00 -4.61 14.36
C ASN A 279 5.81 -3.99 15.11
N LEU A 280 5.88 -2.70 15.47
CA LEU A 280 4.78 -1.99 16.12
C LEU A 280 3.56 -1.84 15.19
N GLN A 281 3.75 -1.55 13.91
CA GLN A 281 2.69 -1.50 12.91
C GLN A 281 2.03 -2.87 12.72
N THR A 282 2.82 -3.95 12.75
CA THR A 282 2.32 -5.34 12.67
C THR A 282 1.50 -5.69 13.91
N ALA A 283 1.97 -5.35 15.11
CA ALA A 283 1.24 -5.56 16.36
C ALA A 283 -0.06 -4.74 16.41
N LEU A 284 -0.06 -3.49 15.96
CA LEU A 284 -1.27 -2.68 15.83
C LEU A 284 -2.27 -3.31 14.85
N GLY A 285 -1.81 -3.81 13.69
CA GLY A 285 -2.65 -4.55 12.76
C GLY A 285 -3.28 -5.81 13.38
N GLN A 286 -2.53 -6.54 14.21
CA GLN A 286 -3.04 -7.68 14.97
C GLN A 286 -4.11 -7.26 16.00
N TYR A 287 -3.88 -6.18 16.76
CA TYR A 287 -4.89 -5.66 17.69
C TYR A 287 -6.16 -5.17 16.99
N TYR A 288 -6.08 -4.54 15.81
CA TYR A 288 -7.28 -4.18 15.04
C TYR A 288 -8.07 -5.43 14.60
N ALA A 289 -7.41 -6.49 14.13
CA ALA A 289 -8.06 -7.74 13.79
C ALA A 289 -8.66 -8.46 15.02
N GLU A 290 -8.00 -8.39 16.18
CA GLU A 290 -8.52 -8.92 17.45
C GLU A 290 -9.76 -8.14 17.92
N ILE A 291 -9.77 -6.81 17.77
CA ILE A 291 -10.93 -5.95 18.07
C ILE A 291 -12.10 -6.30 17.13
N GLU A 292 -11.88 -6.40 15.82
CA GLU A 292 -12.92 -6.75 14.85
C GLU A 292 -13.51 -8.15 15.13
N ALA A 293 -12.66 -9.14 15.40
CA ALA A 293 -13.11 -10.48 15.79
C ALA A 293 -13.88 -10.46 17.12
N LYS A 294 -13.43 -9.71 18.13
CA LYS A 294 -14.13 -9.54 19.40
C LYS A 294 -15.51 -8.91 19.19
N GLU A 295 -15.63 -7.86 18.37
CA GLU A 295 -16.94 -7.27 18.06
C GLU A 295 -17.85 -8.25 17.32
N HIS A 296 -17.31 -9.12 16.45
CA HIS A 296 -18.09 -10.18 15.80
C HIS A 296 -18.66 -11.16 16.83
N PHE A 297 -17.84 -11.65 17.76
CA PHE A 297 -18.29 -12.53 18.84
C PHE A 297 -19.24 -11.83 19.82
N GLU A 298 -19.11 -10.52 20.05
CA GLU A 298 -20.07 -9.76 20.87
C GLU A 298 -21.44 -9.63 20.19
N ARG A 299 -21.48 -9.47 18.85
CA ARG A 299 -22.73 -9.50 18.05
C ARG A 299 -23.37 -10.89 18.05
N GLU A 300 -22.59 -11.94 17.82
CA GLU A 300 -23.09 -13.33 17.92
C GLU A 300 -23.64 -13.63 19.32
N LEU A 301 -22.96 -13.18 20.37
CA LEU A 301 -23.38 -13.37 21.75
C LEU A 301 -24.66 -12.60 22.09
N THR A 302 -24.93 -11.43 21.50
CA THR A 302 -26.24 -10.76 21.67
C THR A 302 -27.36 -11.49 20.95
N VAL A 303 -27.13 -11.96 19.72
CA VAL A 303 -28.11 -12.78 18.97
C VAL A 303 -28.43 -14.08 19.72
N ALA A 304 -27.42 -14.82 20.17
CA ALA A 304 -27.61 -16.06 20.94
C ALA A 304 -28.34 -15.82 22.28
N LYS A 305 -28.10 -14.68 22.94
CA LYS A 305 -28.87 -14.26 24.14
C LYS A 305 -30.32 -13.95 23.80
N GLU A 306 -30.59 -13.26 22.69
CA GLU A 306 -31.96 -13.02 22.24
C GLU A 306 -32.69 -14.31 21.89
N GLU A 307 -32.05 -15.25 21.20
CA GLU A 307 -32.62 -16.56 20.88
C GLU A 307 -32.91 -17.38 22.14
N ALA A 308 -31.99 -17.37 23.12
CA ALA A 308 -32.23 -17.96 24.43
C ALA A 308 -33.42 -17.31 25.15
N MET A 309 -33.55 -15.98 25.12
CA MET A 309 -34.72 -15.29 25.69
C MET A 309 -36.03 -15.62 24.96
N LYS A 310 -36.00 -15.71 23.62
CA LYS A 310 -37.15 -16.14 22.78
C LYS A 310 -37.56 -17.59 23.07
N LEU A 311 -36.60 -18.48 23.35
CA LEU A 311 -36.86 -19.87 23.75
C LEU A 311 -37.40 -19.97 25.19
N VAL A 312 -36.86 -19.20 26.14
CA VAL A 312 -37.37 -19.13 27.53
C VAL A 312 -38.80 -18.59 27.57
N ALA A 313 -39.12 -17.58 26.76
CA ALA A 313 -40.50 -17.10 26.62
C ALA A 313 -41.44 -18.19 26.09
N ARG A 314 -41.07 -18.89 25.01
CA ARG A 314 -41.83 -20.02 24.46
C ARG A 314 -42.01 -21.17 25.45
N LEU A 315 -41.01 -21.44 26.30
CA LEU A 315 -41.08 -22.45 27.35
C LEU A 315 -42.10 -22.04 28.42
N LYS A 316 -42.06 -20.79 28.90
CA LYS A 316 -43.01 -20.24 29.87
C LYS A 316 -44.45 -20.26 29.32
N ASP A 317 -44.66 -19.88 28.06
CA ASP A 317 -45.96 -19.97 27.39
C ASP A 317 -46.48 -21.42 27.31
N ALA A 318 -45.58 -22.40 27.12
CA ALA A 318 -45.92 -23.81 27.09
C ALA A 318 -46.25 -24.36 28.49
N ASP A 319 -45.50 -23.96 29.52
CA ASP A 319 -45.79 -24.31 30.92
C ASP A 319 -47.12 -23.72 31.39
N GLU A 320 -47.44 -22.46 31.06
CA GLU A 320 -48.73 -21.85 31.41
C GLU A 320 -49.93 -22.56 30.75
N ARG A 321 -49.78 -23.01 29.49
CA ARG A 321 -50.78 -23.84 28.79
C ARG A 321 -50.87 -25.26 29.38
N LEU A 322 -49.76 -25.82 29.83
CA LEU A 322 -49.73 -27.12 30.52
C LEU A 322 -50.47 -27.02 31.86
N GLU A 323 -50.28 -25.95 32.62
CA GLU A 323 -50.97 -25.68 33.88
C GLU A 323 -52.47 -25.36 33.70
N SER A 324 -52.89 -24.69 32.62
CA SER A 324 -54.31 -24.53 32.32
C SER A 324 -54.95 -25.88 31.97
N SER A 325 -54.32 -26.67 31.10
CA SER A 325 -54.80 -28.00 30.71
C SER A 325 -54.84 -29.00 31.88
N LYS A 326 -53.89 -28.93 32.82
CA LYS A 326 -53.94 -29.68 34.10
C LYS A 326 -55.18 -29.31 34.91
N LYS A 327 -55.46 -28.03 35.11
CA LYS A 327 -56.63 -27.55 35.87
C LYS A 327 -57.95 -27.94 35.21
N GLU A 328 -58.05 -27.84 33.89
CA GLU A 328 -59.20 -28.32 33.12
C GLU A 328 -59.41 -29.84 33.30
N LYS A 329 -58.33 -30.63 33.26
CA LYS A 329 -58.37 -32.07 33.52
C LYS A 329 -58.78 -32.40 34.97
N GLU A 330 -58.30 -31.65 35.95
CA GLU A 330 -58.68 -31.78 37.37
C GLU A 330 -60.16 -31.42 37.58
N GLU A 331 -60.67 -30.41 36.90
CA GLU A 331 -62.09 -30.05 36.93
C GLU A 331 -62.97 -31.11 36.23
N VAL A 332 -62.56 -31.61 35.07
CA VAL A 332 -63.27 -32.67 34.32
C VAL A 332 -63.29 -33.98 35.11
N THR A 333 -62.16 -34.39 35.70
CA THR A 333 -62.12 -35.59 36.56
C THR A 333 -62.95 -35.41 37.84
N SER A 334 -62.97 -34.21 38.44
CA SER A 334 -63.85 -33.91 39.58
C SER A 334 -65.35 -33.98 39.20
N LYS A 335 -65.73 -33.45 38.03
CA LYS A 335 -67.08 -33.56 37.48
C LYS A 335 -67.46 -35.02 37.18
N LEU A 336 -66.54 -35.80 36.63
CA LEU A 336 -66.71 -37.23 36.35
C LEU A 336 -66.93 -38.03 37.64
N LEU A 337 -66.08 -37.85 38.67
CA LEU A 337 -66.25 -38.47 39.99
C LEU A 337 -67.57 -38.10 40.68
N HIS A 338 -68.11 -36.90 40.41
CA HIS A 338 -69.43 -36.51 40.90
C HIS A 338 -70.57 -37.19 40.12
N ALA A 339 -70.45 -37.27 38.79
CA ALA A 339 -71.39 -37.97 37.93
C ALA A 339 -71.43 -39.48 38.21
N GLU A 340 -70.29 -40.11 38.48
CA GLU A 340 -70.18 -41.53 38.89
C GLU A 340 -70.90 -41.78 40.23
N LYS A 341 -70.73 -40.91 41.23
CA LYS A 341 -71.47 -41.00 42.51
C LYS A 341 -72.98 -40.89 42.30
N ILE A 342 -73.42 -39.93 41.47
CA ILE A 342 -74.84 -39.77 41.12
C ILE A 342 -75.37 -41.00 40.35
N ALA A 343 -74.58 -41.58 39.45
CA ALA A 343 -74.95 -42.78 38.70
C ALA A 343 -75.08 -44.00 39.63
N GLU A 344 -74.15 -44.20 40.57
CA GLU A 344 -74.22 -45.28 41.55
C GLU A 344 -75.38 -45.06 42.54
N GLU A 345 -75.68 -43.84 42.95
CA GLU A 345 -76.91 -43.51 43.70
C GLU A 345 -78.17 -43.88 42.91
N TRP A 346 -78.27 -43.50 41.62
CA TRP A 346 -79.43 -43.83 40.78
C TRP A 346 -79.56 -45.33 40.57
N LYS A 347 -78.47 -46.05 40.32
CA LYS A 347 -78.41 -47.52 40.22
C LYS A 347 -78.89 -48.19 41.52
N ASN A 348 -78.48 -47.68 42.69
CA ASN A 348 -78.99 -48.17 43.98
C ASN A 348 -80.50 -47.89 44.16
N ARG A 349 -81.00 -46.73 43.71
CA ARG A 349 -82.45 -46.42 43.68
C ARG A 349 -83.20 -47.35 42.72
N VAL A 350 -82.65 -47.63 41.55
CA VAL A 350 -83.21 -48.58 40.56
C VAL A 350 -83.27 -49.98 41.14
N SER A 351 -82.17 -50.52 41.69
CA SER A 351 -82.13 -51.83 42.35
C SER A 351 -83.19 -51.96 43.46
N LYS A 352 -83.39 -50.90 44.26
CA LYS A 352 -84.45 -50.87 45.28
C LYS A 352 -85.86 -50.87 44.66
N VAL A 353 -86.09 -50.10 43.60
CA VAL A 353 -87.37 -50.09 42.87
C VAL A 353 -87.63 -51.43 42.18
N GLU A 354 -86.60 -52.11 41.67
CA GLU A 354 -86.68 -53.46 41.09
C GLU A 354 -87.01 -54.51 42.15
N GLU A 355 -86.36 -54.45 43.32
CA GLU A 355 -86.74 -55.26 44.49
C GLU A 355 -88.21 -55.05 44.91
N ASP A 356 -88.64 -53.79 45.02
CA ASP A 356 -90.00 -53.45 45.46
C ASP A 356 -91.03 -53.82 44.38
N ASN A 357 -90.69 -53.71 43.10
CA ASN A 357 -91.48 -54.24 41.98
C ASN A 357 -91.59 -55.77 42.06
N ALA A 358 -90.50 -56.47 42.38
CA ALA A 358 -90.49 -57.92 42.59
C ALA A 358 -91.28 -58.34 43.84
N LYS A 359 -91.33 -57.52 44.90
CA LYS A 359 -92.19 -57.72 46.07
C LYS A 359 -93.67 -57.57 45.67
N VAL A 360 -94.02 -56.51 44.92
CA VAL A 360 -95.38 -56.28 44.40
C VAL A 360 -95.82 -57.41 43.45
N ARG A 361 -94.96 -57.87 42.54
CA ARG A 361 -95.24 -59.01 41.65
C ARG A 361 -95.56 -60.28 42.44
N ARG A 362 -94.75 -60.63 43.45
CA ARG A 362 -95.02 -61.78 44.32
C ARG A 362 -96.34 -61.65 45.10
N VAL A 363 -96.69 -60.46 45.58
CA VAL A 363 -97.99 -60.22 46.24
C VAL A 363 -99.15 -60.30 45.25
N LEU A 364 -98.97 -59.84 44.00
CA LEU A 364 -99.96 -59.94 42.93
C LEU A 364 -100.15 -61.40 42.45
N GLU A 365 -99.07 -62.17 42.33
CA GLU A 365 -99.12 -63.60 42.03
C GLU A 365 -99.84 -64.38 43.15
N GLN A 366 -99.58 -64.04 44.42
CA GLN A 366 -100.29 -64.61 45.57
C GLN A 366 -101.77 -64.21 45.59
N SER A 367 -102.12 -62.96 45.30
CA SER A 367 -103.51 -62.50 45.28
C SER A 367 -104.28 -63.06 44.07
N MET A 368 -103.64 -63.18 42.91
CA MET A 368 -104.20 -63.86 41.72
C MET A 368 -104.39 -65.36 41.98
N THR A 369 -103.45 -66.02 42.65
CA THR A 369 -103.58 -67.44 43.06
C THR A 369 -104.72 -67.63 44.07
N ARG A 370 -104.89 -66.70 45.01
CA ARG A 370 -106.02 -66.67 45.95
C ARG A 370 -107.35 -66.40 45.24
N LEU A 371 -107.39 -65.44 44.30
CA LEU A 371 -108.56 -65.12 43.49
C LEU A 371 -108.98 -66.33 42.65
N ASN A 372 -108.05 -66.97 41.94
CA ASN A 372 -108.33 -68.14 41.12
C ASN A 372 -108.87 -69.30 41.97
N ARG A 373 -108.34 -69.53 43.18
CA ARG A 373 -108.94 -70.48 44.15
C ARG A 373 -110.36 -70.06 44.53
N MET A 374 -110.58 -68.81 44.93
CA MET A 374 -111.91 -68.31 45.33
C MET A 374 -112.90 -68.17 44.16
N SER A 375 -112.43 -68.21 42.91
CA SER A 375 -113.23 -68.16 41.69
C SER A 375 -113.59 -69.55 41.14
N MET A 376 -113.05 -70.63 41.70
CA MET A 376 -113.43 -72.01 41.37
C MET A 376 -114.59 -72.52 42.24
N ASP A 377 -114.82 -71.91 43.41
CA ASP A 377 -115.79 -72.37 44.42
C ASP A 377 -116.91 -71.34 44.68
N SER A 378 -117.89 -71.20 43.77
CA SER A 378 -119.35 -71.03 44.10
C SER A 378 -120.24 -70.58 42.92
N ASP A 379 -121.07 -71.49 42.42
CA ASP A 379 -122.54 -71.38 42.19
C ASP A 379 -123.20 -70.16 41.50
N TYR A 380 -122.46 -69.24 40.88
CA TYR A 380 -123.05 -68.11 40.11
C TYR A 380 -123.59 -68.49 38.70
N LEU A 381 -124.07 -69.74 38.54
CA LEU A 381 -124.66 -70.27 37.31
C LEU A 381 -126.01 -70.94 37.61
N VAL A 382 -127.10 -70.30 37.23
CA VAL A 382 -128.46 -70.86 37.36
C VAL A 382 -128.58 -72.12 36.50
N ASP A 383 -128.95 -73.27 37.12
CA ASP A 383 -129.07 -74.55 36.42
C ASP A 383 -129.96 -74.41 35.17
N ARG A 384 -129.39 -74.75 34.01
CA ARG A 384 -130.02 -74.77 32.70
C ARG A 384 -131.37 -75.49 32.71
N ARG A 385 -131.58 -76.50 33.58
CA ARG A 385 -132.88 -77.18 33.76
C ARG A 385 -133.97 -76.27 34.31
N ILE A 386 -133.64 -75.37 35.25
CA ILE A 386 -134.58 -74.40 35.82
C ILE A 386 -134.99 -73.39 34.73
N VAL A 387 -134.01 -72.88 33.98
CA VAL A 387 -134.22 -71.93 32.88
C VAL A 387 -135.14 -72.53 31.80
N ILE A 388 -134.87 -73.77 31.36
CA ILE A 388 -135.72 -74.49 30.40
C ILE A 388 -137.13 -74.68 30.96
N LYS A 389 -137.28 -75.08 32.23
CA LYS A 389 -138.59 -75.34 32.84
C LYS A 389 -139.45 -74.08 32.94
N LEU A 390 -138.86 -72.94 33.32
CA LEU A 390 -139.52 -71.63 33.30
C LEU A 390 -140.03 -71.28 31.89
N LEU A 391 -139.16 -71.41 30.88
CA LEU A 391 -139.48 -71.14 29.48
C LEU A 391 -140.65 -72.01 28.99
N VAL A 392 -140.62 -73.31 29.29
CA VAL A 392 -141.72 -74.25 28.98
C VAL A 392 -143.02 -73.85 29.68
N THR A 393 -142.99 -73.45 30.95
CA THR A 393 -144.21 -73.00 31.65
C THR A 393 -144.79 -71.71 31.08
N TYR A 394 -143.97 -70.80 30.55
CA TYR A 394 -144.44 -69.57 29.91
C TYR A 394 -145.26 -69.84 28.64
N PHE A 395 -144.78 -70.76 27.78
CA PHE A 395 -145.52 -71.19 26.59
C PHE A 395 -146.75 -72.04 26.95
N GLN A 396 -146.66 -72.95 27.93
CA GLN A 396 -147.79 -73.82 28.33
C GLN A 396 -148.93 -73.06 29.04
N ARG A 397 -148.65 -71.96 29.73
CA ARG A 397 -149.67 -71.10 30.39
C ARG A 397 -150.02 -69.85 29.60
N ASN A 398 -150.15 -70.00 28.29
CA ASN A 398 -150.76 -69.00 27.40
C ASN A 398 -150.13 -67.59 27.55
N HIS A 399 -148.80 -67.53 27.68
CA HIS A 399 -148.01 -66.31 27.88
C HIS A 399 -148.32 -65.50 29.15
N SER A 400 -148.59 -66.19 30.28
CA SER A 400 -148.82 -65.57 31.59
C SER A 400 -147.67 -64.63 32.02
N ARG A 401 -147.98 -63.33 32.16
CA ARG A 401 -147.03 -62.24 32.49
C ARG A 401 -146.23 -62.48 33.78
N GLU A 402 -146.81 -63.18 34.75
CA GLU A 402 -146.17 -63.53 36.03
C GLU A 402 -144.94 -64.44 35.86
N VAL A 403 -144.99 -65.41 34.93
CA VAL A 403 -143.86 -66.30 34.65
C VAL A 403 -142.73 -65.53 33.95
N LEU A 404 -143.07 -64.56 33.10
CA LEU A 404 -142.10 -63.68 32.45
C LEU A 404 -141.41 -62.74 33.47
N ASP A 405 -142.17 -62.16 34.40
CA ASP A 405 -141.63 -61.37 35.52
C ASP A 405 -140.73 -62.20 36.45
N LEU A 406 -141.10 -63.45 36.75
CA LEU A 406 -140.26 -64.38 37.49
C LEU A 406 -138.97 -64.74 36.73
N MET A 407 -139.05 -64.95 35.41
CA MET A 407 -137.88 -65.19 34.56
C MET A 407 -136.93 -63.99 34.57
N VAL A 408 -137.43 -62.77 34.38
CA VAL A 408 -136.64 -61.52 34.47
C VAL A 408 -135.90 -61.44 35.80
N ARG A 409 -136.58 -61.75 36.90
CA ARG A 409 -136.04 -61.66 38.26
C ARG A 409 -135.03 -62.76 38.59
N MET A 410 -135.17 -63.98 38.06
CA MET A 410 -134.23 -65.09 38.26
C MET A 410 -133.03 -65.08 37.30
N LEU A 411 -133.20 -64.57 36.08
CA LEU A 411 -132.15 -64.54 35.05
C LEU A 411 -131.34 -63.24 35.03
N GLY A 412 -131.70 -62.25 35.85
CA GLY A 412 -130.97 -60.99 35.96
C GLY A 412 -130.98 -60.15 34.68
N PHE A 413 -132.09 -60.16 33.94
CA PHE A 413 -132.22 -59.39 32.69
C PHE A 413 -131.95 -57.90 32.94
N SER A 414 -131.17 -57.26 32.05
CA SER A 414 -130.91 -55.82 32.12
C SER A 414 -132.16 -55.00 31.79
N GLU A 415 -132.13 -53.70 32.07
CA GLU A 415 -133.30 -52.84 31.79
C GLU A 415 -133.58 -52.70 30.29
N GLU A 416 -132.56 -52.81 29.43
CA GLU A 416 -132.70 -52.86 27.98
C GLU A 416 -133.41 -54.14 27.51
N ASP A 417 -133.15 -55.28 28.15
CA ASP A 417 -133.83 -56.55 27.82
C ASP A 417 -135.27 -56.60 28.34
N LYS A 418 -135.55 -56.00 29.50
CA LYS A 418 -136.94 -55.82 29.99
C LYS A 418 -137.79 -54.96 29.05
N GLN A 419 -137.18 -53.96 28.39
CA GLN A 419 -137.85 -53.16 27.35
C GLN A 419 -138.13 -54.01 26.09
N ARG A 420 -137.21 -54.87 25.65
CA ARG A 420 -137.40 -55.77 24.50
C ARG A 420 -138.53 -56.79 24.67
N ILE A 421 -138.90 -57.14 25.91
CA ILE A 421 -140.02 -58.05 26.24
C ILE A 421 -141.30 -57.33 26.72
N GLY A 422 -141.37 -56.00 26.54
CA GLY A 422 -142.63 -55.24 26.57
C GLY A 422 -143.22 -54.93 27.95
N LEU A 423 -142.42 -54.89 29.03
CA LEU A 423 -142.97 -54.76 30.38
C LEU A 423 -143.23 -53.32 30.89
N ALA A 424 -142.52 -52.29 30.40
CA ALA A 424 -142.69 -50.89 30.82
C ALA A 424 -142.24 -49.85 29.77
N GLN A 425 -143.00 -48.74 29.64
CA GLN A 425 -142.71 -47.62 28.72
C GLN A 425 -143.34 -46.29 29.19
N GLN A 426 -142.68 -45.52 30.08
CA GLN A 426 -143.09 -44.12 30.40
C GLN A 426 -142.04 -43.36 31.24
N GLY A 427 -141.77 -42.08 30.89
CA GLY A 427 -140.89 -41.13 31.63
C GLY A 427 -139.37 -41.34 31.38
N ALA A 428 -138.54 -40.43 30.84
CA ALA A 428 -138.41 -38.96 30.79
C ALA A 428 -137.87 -38.30 32.09
N ALA A 429 -136.90 -37.36 32.10
CA ALA A 429 -135.92 -36.93 31.07
C ALA A 429 -134.83 -35.98 31.66
N GLY A 430 -133.62 -35.94 31.09
CA GLY A 430 -132.85 -34.68 30.92
C GLY A 430 -131.48 -34.45 31.63
N LYS A 431 -130.47 -34.09 30.80
CA LYS A 431 -129.69 -32.81 30.83
C LYS A 431 -128.65 -32.54 31.96
N GLY A 432 -127.38 -32.28 31.59
CA GLY A 432 -126.34 -31.72 32.49
C GLY A 432 -125.10 -31.13 31.76
N VAL A 433 -124.79 -29.83 32.00
CA VAL A 433 -123.75 -28.99 31.33
C VAL A 433 -123.56 -27.66 32.14
N VAL A 434 -122.53 -26.79 32.07
CA VAL A 434 -121.29 -26.55 31.26
C VAL A 434 -120.22 -25.83 32.15
N ARG A 435 -118.97 -25.63 31.64
CA ARG A 435 -117.88 -24.69 32.11
C ARG A 435 -117.13 -25.11 33.40
N GLY A 436 -115.89 -24.67 33.67
CA GLY A 436 -114.91 -23.78 32.98
C GLY A 436 -113.68 -23.49 33.89
N VAL A 437 -112.70 -22.61 33.63
CA VAL A 437 -112.27 -21.83 32.42
C VAL A 437 -110.90 -21.14 32.71
N LEU A 438 -109.93 -21.14 31.76
CA LEU A 438 -108.59 -20.45 31.76
C LEU A 438 -107.60 -20.77 32.93
N GLY A 439 -106.27 -20.78 32.80
CA GLY A 439 -105.34 -20.38 31.75
C GLY A 439 -103.98 -19.91 32.34
N LEU A 440 -102.85 -20.43 31.84
CA LEU A 440 -101.50 -19.82 31.90
C LEU A 440 -100.53 -20.65 31.03
N PRO A 441 -99.74 -20.05 30.11
CA PRO A 441 -98.79 -20.78 29.26
C PRO A 441 -97.35 -20.76 29.82
N GLY A 442 -96.67 -21.90 29.78
CA GLY A 442 -95.25 -22.02 30.14
C GLY A 442 -94.60 -23.23 29.47
N ARG A 443 -93.78 -23.00 28.45
CA ARG A 443 -93.03 -24.02 27.70
C ARG A 443 -91.54 -23.86 27.97
N LEU A 444 -90.76 -24.94 27.79
CA LEU A 444 -89.28 -25.07 27.89
C LEU A 444 -88.73 -25.65 29.21
N VAL A 445 -89.13 -26.88 29.51
CA VAL A 445 -88.25 -27.89 30.13
C VAL A 445 -88.40 -29.19 29.33
N GLY A 446 -87.30 -29.89 29.06
CA GLY A 446 -87.28 -31.18 28.36
C GLY A 446 -86.17 -31.26 27.31
N GLY A 447 -85.21 -32.16 27.53
CA GLY A 447 -84.13 -32.45 26.59
C GLY A 447 -83.78 -33.93 26.55
N ILE A 448 -82.72 -34.26 25.80
CA ILE A 448 -82.02 -35.56 25.76
C ILE A 448 -82.81 -36.76 25.19
N LEU A 449 -82.67 -36.99 23.87
CA LEU A 449 -82.39 -38.28 23.17
C LEU A 449 -82.42 -38.00 21.64
N GLY A 450 -81.67 -38.68 20.76
CA GLY A 450 -80.63 -39.68 20.94
C GLY A 450 -80.86 -40.92 20.05
N GLY A 451 -79.97 -41.20 19.09
CA GLY A 451 -79.95 -42.46 18.31
C GLY A 451 -80.03 -42.29 16.78
N GLY A 452 -78.93 -42.61 16.08
CA GLY A 452 -78.74 -42.41 14.64
C GLY A 452 -79.27 -43.48 13.68
N GLY A 453 -78.86 -43.38 12.40
CA GLY A 453 -79.05 -44.42 11.38
C GLY A 453 -79.14 -43.88 9.94
N GLY A 454 -78.25 -44.34 9.04
CA GLY A 454 -78.46 -44.30 7.58
C GLY A 454 -77.64 -43.30 6.76
N SER A 455 -76.59 -43.80 6.09
CA SER A 455 -76.02 -43.24 4.83
C SER A 455 -76.72 -43.95 3.63
N PRO A 456 -76.58 -43.53 2.34
CA PRO A 456 -75.33 -43.10 1.70
C PRO A 456 -75.40 -41.97 0.61
N ASP A 457 -74.22 -41.52 0.15
CA ASP A 457 -73.77 -41.22 -1.24
C ASP A 457 -74.71 -40.50 -2.26
N SER A 458 -74.29 -39.52 -3.09
CA SER A 458 -72.94 -39.01 -3.43
C SER A 458 -72.95 -37.72 -4.32
N HIS A 459 -71.79 -37.07 -4.47
CA HIS A 459 -71.38 -36.11 -5.54
C HIS A 459 -72.02 -34.66 -5.50
N PRO A 460 -71.48 -33.63 -6.22
CA PRO A 460 -70.38 -32.84 -5.65
C PRO A 460 -70.39 -31.30 -5.89
N ASN A 461 -69.69 -30.57 -5.00
CA ASN A 461 -68.84 -29.36 -5.23
C ASN A 461 -69.39 -28.11 -5.98
N ILE A 462 -69.41 -26.94 -5.30
CA ILE A 462 -68.97 -25.57 -5.70
C ILE A 462 -69.80 -24.45 -5.00
N ALA A 463 -69.10 -23.53 -4.29
CA ALA A 463 -69.54 -22.19 -3.84
C ALA A 463 -70.74 -22.09 -2.84
N SER A 464 -70.89 -21.07 -1.98
CA SER A 464 -70.07 -19.89 -1.61
C SER A 464 -70.27 -19.54 -0.11
N ASP A 465 -69.71 -18.40 0.33
CA ASP A 465 -70.19 -17.58 1.46
C ASP A 465 -70.09 -18.13 2.89
N ASN A 466 -68.86 -18.09 3.43
CA ASN A 466 -68.62 -17.88 4.88
C ASN A 466 -67.29 -17.11 5.15
N GLN A 467 -66.89 -16.22 4.24
CA GLN A 467 -65.85 -15.22 4.54
C GLN A 467 -66.51 -14.04 5.27
N SER A 468 -65.96 -13.67 6.43
CA SER A 468 -66.55 -12.60 7.23
C SER A 468 -66.35 -11.24 6.57
N PHE A 469 -67.27 -10.31 6.80
CA PHE A 469 -67.09 -8.90 6.45
C PHE A 469 -65.81 -8.32 7.05
N ALA A 470 -65.38 -8.82 8.22
CA ALA A 470 -64.10 -8.47 8.83
C ALA A 470 -62.90 -8.93 7.99
N ASP A 471 -62.93 -10.15 7.43
CA ASP A 471 -61.83 -10.68 6.62
C ASP A 471 -61.69 -9.91 5.31
N MET A 472 -62.81 -9.60 4.64
CA MET A 472 -62.83 -8.74 3.45
C MET A 472 -62.33 -7.31 3.73
N TRP A 473 -62.55 -6.79 4.94
CA TRP A 473 -61.99 -5.49 5.35
C TRP A 473 -60.49 -5.56 5.65
N VAL A 474 -60.00 -6.65 6.26
CA VAL A 474 -58.55 -6.88 6.46
C VAL A 474 -57.85 -7.04 5.11
N ASP A 475 -58.41 -7.81 4.19
CA ASP A 475 -57.86 -8.01 2.84
C ASP A 475 -57.88 -6.70 2.03
N PHE A 476 -58.95 -5.90 2.14
CA PHE A 476 -59.01 -4.55 1.57
C PHE A 476 -57.95 -3.60 2.15
N LEU A 477 -57.73 -3.62 3.47
CA LEU A 477 -56.73 -2.76 4.13
C LEU A 477 -55.30 -3.18 3.81
N LEU A 478 -55.01 -4.48 3.75
CA LEU A 478 -53.72 -5.01 3.28
C LEU A 478 -53.46 -4.61 1.82
N LYS A 479 -54.48 -4.74 0.96
CA LYS A 479 -54.40 -4.37 -0.44
C LYS A 479 -54.24 -2.88 -0.67
N ASP A 480 -54.93 -2.02 0.09
CA ASP A 480 -54.76 -0.56 0.04
C ASP A 480 -53.42 -0.10 0.63
N ALA A 481 -52.78 -0.90 1.49
CA ALA A 481 -51.39 -0.68 1.93
C ALA A 481 -50.38 -1.06 0.84
N GLU A 482 -50.47 -2.28 0.28
CA GLU A 482 -49.62 -2.76 -0.83
C GLU A 482 -49.73 -1.85 -2.06
N GLU A 483 -50.94 -1.37 -2.37
CA GLU A 483 -51.24 -0.44 -3.45
C GLU A 483 -50.73 1.00 -3.19
N ARG A 484 -50.40 1.38 -1.94
CA ARG A 484 -49.61 2.58 -1.63
C ARG A 484 -48.11 2.34 -1.79
N GLU A 485 -47.60 1.30 -1.15
CA GLU A 485 -46.17 0.96 -1.17
C GLU A 485 -45.67 0.78 -2.62
N ARG A 486 -46.47 0.16 -3.49
CA ARG A 486 -46.16 0.04 -4.92
C ARG A 486 -46.08 1.39 -5.63
N ARG A 487 -46.99 2.35 -5.35
CA ARG A 487 -46.92 3.70 -5.94
C ARG A 487 -45.74 4.50 -5.41
N GLU A 488 -45.43 4.39 -4.13
CA GLU A 488 -44.27 5.06 -3.52
C GLU A 488 -42.95 4.51 -4.09
N ALA A 489 -42.87 3.20 -4.37
CA ALA A 489 -41.76 2.59 -5.09
C ALA A 489 -41.69 3.02 -6.58
N GLU A 490 -42.82 3.12 -7.28
CA GLU A 490 -42.90 3.62 -8.65
C GLU A 490 -42.44 5.10 -8.74
N ASP A 491 -42.92 5.98 -7.85
CA ASP A 491 -42.51 7.40 -7.78
C ASP A 491 -41.02 7.57 -7.40
N ALA A 492 -40.49 6.71 -6.51
CA ALA A 492 -39.07 6.70 -6.18
C ALA A 492 -38.21 6.30 -7.40
N ALA A 493 -38.61 5.26 -8.13
CA ALA A 493 -37.93 4.80 -9.34
C ALA A 493 -37.98 5.82 -10.50
N ILE A 494 -39.00 6.69 -10.54
CA ILE A 494 -39.07 7.82 -11.47
C ILE A 494 -38.07 8.91 -11.05
N LYS A 495 -38.05 9.31 -9.77
CA LYS A 495 -37.14 10.35 -9.24
C LYS A 495 -35.64 10.03 -9.44
N ASP A 496 -35.24 8.77 -9.32
CA ASP A 496 -33.82 8.41 -9.52
C ASP A 496 -33.42 8.29 -11.00
N LYS A 497 -34.36 8.02 -11.91
CA LYS A 497 -34.13 8.17 -13.35
C LYS A 497 -33.95 9.63 -13.74
N GLU A 498 -34.78 10.53 -13.23
CA GLU A 498 -34.73 11.96 -13.56
C GLU A 498 -33.43 12.65 -13.10
N LYS A 499 -32.78 12.14 -12.03
CA LYS A 499 -31.45 12.60 -11.57
C LYS A 499 -30.28 12.19 -12.48
N THR A 500 -30.45 11.21 -13.37
CA THR A 500 -29.32 10.60 -14.11
C THR A 500 -29.17 11.05 -15.56
N SER A 501 -30.10 11.86 -16.10
CA SER A 501 -30.13 12.23 -17.53
C SER A 501 -29.69 13.66 -17.88
N THR A 502 -29.24 14.49 -16.94
CA THR A 502 -28.93 15.91 -17.20
C THR A 502 -27.46 16.25 -16.93
N GLN A 503 -26.70 16.50 -18.00
CA GLN A 503 -25.33 17.03 -17.93
C GLN A 503 -25.32 18.57 -17.99
N ARG A 504 -24.28 19.15 -17.37
CA ARG A 504 -23.51 20.41 -17.63
C ARG A 504 -23.78 21.23 -18.92
N PRO A 505 -23.26 22.50 -19.06
CA PRO A 505 -22.47 23.34 -18.11
C PRO A 505 -22.75 24.87 -18.07
N THR A 506 -22.32 25.53 -16.97
CA THR A 506 -21.74 26.90 -16.87
C THR A 506 -21.11 27.01 -15.45
N TYR A 507 -19.90 27.55 -15.16
CA TYR A 507 -19.30 28.89 -15.36
C TYR A 507 -20.16 30.02 -14.76
N GLU A 508 -19.79 30.72 -13.68
CA GLU A 508 -18.51 30.84 -12.93
C GLU A 508 -18.75 30.69 -11.39
N GLN A 509 -17.94 31.12 -10.39
CA GLN A 509 -16.75 31.99 -10.32
C GLN A 509 -15.93 31.79 -9.02
N SER A 510 -14.65 32.19 -9.08
CA SER A 510 -13.71 32.59 -7.99
C SER A 510 -13.37 31.71 -6.77
N ASP A 511 -12.06 31.40 -6.73
CA ASP A 511 -11.11 31.57 -5.59
C ASP A 511 -10.77 30.38 -4.65
N SER A 512 -9.59 30.52 -4.02
CA SER A 512 -8.89 29.59 -3.10
C SER A 512 -8.13 28.40 -3.71
N GLU A 513 -7.02 28.74 -4.36
CA GLU A 513 -5.72 28.05 -4.35
C GLU A 513 -5.60 26.72 -3.55
N PHE A 514 -5.42 25.59 -4.26
CA PHE A 514 -4.54 24.50 -3.80
C PHE A 514 -3.95 23.75 -5.00
N SER A 515 -2.65 23.94 -5.25
CA SER A 515 -1.96 23.36 -6.41
C SER A 515 -1.39 21.98 -6.07
N THR A 516 -2.06 20.92 -6.52
CA THR A 516 -1.58 19.53 -6.37
C THR A 516 -0.54 19.21 -7.44
N VAL A 517 0.72 18.99 -7.03
CA VAL A 517 1.80 18.60 -7.95
C VAL A 517 1.56 17.17 -8.47
N PRO A 518 1.69 16.90 -9.78
CA PRO A 518 1.55 15.55 -10.31
C PRO A 518 2.64 14.59 -9.81
N LEU A 519 2.26 13.36 -9.46
CA LEU A 519 3.22 12.29 -9.17
C LEU A 519 3.88 11.79 -10.46
N THR A 520 5.17 12.09 -10.64
CA THR A 520 5.98 11.50 -11.71
C THR A 520 6.48 10.11 -11.30
N SER A 521 5.99 9.06 -11.95
CA SER A 521 6.50 7.69 -11.83
C SER A 521 6.97 7.17 -13.20
N SER A 522 8.15 7.61 -13.62
CA SER A 522 8.82 7.07 -14.81
C SER A 522 9.64 5.84 -14.42
N ASP A 523 9.05 4.65 -14.53
CA ASP A 523 9.72 3.40 -14.19
C ASP A 523 9.67 2.40 -15.36
N SER A 524 10.80 2.24 -16.06
CA SER A 524 11.19 1.10 -16.93
C SER A 524 12.34 1.47 -17.89
N ASN A 525 13.59 1.36 -17.43
CA ASN A 525 14.74 1.35 -18.36
C ASN A 525 15.88 0.39 -17.95
N HIS A 526 15.50 -0.78 -17.43
CA HIS A 526 16.43 -1.91 -17.26
C HIS A 526 16.48 -2.78 -18.53
N LYS A 527 17.37 -2.46 -19.50
CA LYS A 527 18.02 -3.42 -20.44
C LYS A 527 18.98 -2.75 -21.46
N LEU A 528 20.18 -2.37 -21.02
CA LEU A 528 21.34 -2.20 -21.92
C LEU A 528 22.61 -2.81 -21.31
N SER A 529 22.62 -4.15 -21.22
CA SER A 529 23.80 -4.96 -20.87
C SER A 529 23.88 -6.23 -21.72
N ARG A 530 24.10 -6.07 -23.03
CA ARG A 530 24.73 -7.07 -23.91
C ARG A 530 25.73 -6.29 -24.78
N LEU A 531 27.02 -6.50 -24.58
CA LEU A 531 27.83 -7.58 -25.16
C LEU A 531 28.04 -7.41 -26.67
N LEU A 532 29.21 -6.85 -26.96
CA LEU A 532 30.09 -7.15 -28.10
C LEU A 532 29.59 -8.22 -29.07
N THR A 533 29.26 -7.80 -30.29
CA THR A 533 29.72 -8.45 -31.53
C THR A 533 29.89 -7.38 -32.59
#